data_AF-A0A0R1QE86-F1
#
_entry.id   AF-A0A0R1QE86-F1
#
_cell.length_a   1.000
_cell.length_b   1.000
_cell.length_c   1.000
_cell.angle_alpha   90.00
_cell.angle_beta   90.00
_cell.angle_gamma   90.00
#
_symmetry.space_group_name_H-M   'P 1'
#
loop_
_entity.id
_entity.type
_entity.pdbx_description
1 polymer ?
#
loop_
_entity_poly.entity_id
_entity_poly.type
_entity_poly.pdbx_seq_one_letter_code
_entity_poly.pdbx_strand_id
1 'polypeptide(L)'
;MKAGDVQFGTDYYDTTDSNNTFTDVLNGASTIKATDGVVSGDKYVKPGTYYRTVTVPLQEDASLANSFDPDTAKLSSDGKSVTYVQTITIGQGTSTSSIAGTAAAVINVAADSDVGTEQSAEDNTVTGITSDGKTGSLIDGDIQFGTNYYDTTDSNNTFTDVLNGASTIKATDGVVSGSKYVKPGTYYRTITVPLQEGASIANSFDPDTAKLSSDGKSVTFVQTITVGKNSLDNGNVVIKNLNVKVDGDPTLLTNPDGYKLTDKAGNNLIDTTKPNSGVSFSSDYIDTKTGKTADAAVASGAKITKAGTYTRQVIFNVTDDAIKNNDFTAIGGKLDPETKTVTFTQTVVASANPAASVVTNPSVSSGTNADSETLKNPKDVSITDGAGKSIVSGNPTFGGIFKTPEGAENSTPAGGDATGNLPAGTYYQKVTIPLEDNADNAYDFGTDAQVDKTNNTVSYIRTITVNPSTGGGGSSNEDDEWTYYKNPGVVTTKTDQNYYYMNHKDNSTVANRTLVKDSSWITDQYRTNRAGVKQYRVATDEWVDSRYVYFLDKSTDNNNTDDDEWTYFKAPGIVTTKTDHGYLYAKCDNWY
;
A
#
# COMPACT_ATOMS: atom_id res chain seq x y z
N MET A 1 27.67 -39.26 -80.05
CA MET A 1 26.86 -38.03 -79.93
C MET A 1 27.47 -37.17 -78.84
N LYS A 2 27.67 -35.87 -79.08
CA LYS A 2 28.03 -34.94 -78.00
C LYS A 2 26.73 -34.46 -77.35
N ALA A 3 26.72 -34.25 -76.04
CA ALA A 3 25.53 -33.86 -75.28
C ALA A 3 24.92 -32.50 -75.68
N GLY A 4 25.52 -31.75 -76.61
CA GLY A 4 25.07 -30.43 -77.06
C GLY A 4 24.22 -30.42 -78.35
N ASP A 5 23.98 -31.56 -78.98
CA ASP A 5 23.26 -31.61 -80.26
C ASP A 5 21.75 -31.86 -80.10
N VAL A 6 21.27 -32.22 -78.90
CA VAL A 6 19.84 -32.42 -78.58
C VAL A 6 19.16 -31.08 -78.31
N GLN A 7 18.05 -30.81 -79.00
CA GLN A 7 17.27 -29.58 -78.84
C GLN A 7 16.02 -29.84 -78.02
N PHE A 8 15.81 -29.06 -76.97
CA PHE A 8 14.58 -29.08 -76.18
C PHE A 8 13.63 -27.99 -76.68
N GLY A 9 12.36 -28.33 -76.85
CA GLY A 9 11.32 -27.35 -77.16
C GLY A 9 11.18 -26.34 -76.03
N THR A 10 10.89 -25.09 -76.42
CA THR A 10 10.67 -23.96 -75.50
C THR A 10 9.22 -23.87 -75.04
N ASP A 11 8.31 -24.52 -75.76
CA ASP A 11 6.89 -24.53 -75.44
C ASP A 11 6.56 -25.71 -74.54
N TYR A 12 5.70 -25.44 -73.57
CA TYR A 12 5.24 -26.41 -72.57
C TYR A 12 3.73 -26.52 -72.67
N TYR A 13 3.21 -27.73 -72.79
CA TYR A 13 1.80 -27.99 -73.04
C TYR A 13 1.20 -28.68 -71.82
N ASP A 14 0.25 -28.05 -71.13
CA ASP A 14 -0.36 -28.60 -69.91
C ASP A 14 -1.09 -29.92 -70.23
N THR A 15 -0.76 -30.99 -69.52
CA THR A 15 -1.35 -32.32 -69.75
C THR A 15 -2.81 -32.43 -69.30
N THR A 16 -3.31 -31.45 -68.55
CA THR A 16 -4.72 -31.38 -68.13
C THR A 16 -5.62 -30.72 -69.17
N ASP A 17 -5.04 -29.99 -70.14
CA ASP A 17 -5.79 -29.49 -71.29
C ASP A 17 -6.07 -30.65 -72.25
N SER A 18 -7.34 -30.95 -72.46
CA SER A 18 -7.77 -32.05 -73.33
C SER A 18 -7.32 -31.90 -74.79
N ASN A 19 -6.93 -30.70 -75.22
CA ASN A 19 -6.40 -30.45 -76.56
C ASN A 19 -4.91 -30.78 -76.69
N ASN A 20 -4.19 -30.88 -75.57
CA ASN A 20 -2.76 -31.15 -75.52
C ASN A 20 -2.50 -32.65 -75.33
N THR A 21 -2.88 -33.48 -76.31
CA THR A 21 -2.54 -34.90 -76.28
C THR A 21 -1.08 -35.13 -76.67
N PHE A 22 -0.50 -36.26 -76.25
CA PHE A 22 0.86 -36.65 -76.63
C PHE A 22 1.06 -36.60 -78.16
N THR A 23 0.11 -37.18 -78.92
CA THR A 23 0.15 -37.24 -80.39
C THR A 23 -0.02 -35.87 -81.03
N ASP A 24 -0.88 -35.01 -80.49
CA ASP A 24 -1.12 -33.67 -81.04
C ASP A 24 0.09 -32.74 -80.83
N VAL A 25 0.73 -32.80 -79.65
CA VAL A 25 1.96 -32.07 -79.36
C VAL A 25 3.11 -32.59 -80.23
N LEU A 26 3.24 -33.92 -80.40
CA LEU A 26 4.25 -34.53 -81.26
C LEU A 26 4.10 -34.08 -82.72
N ASN A 27 2.86 -33.99 -83.21
CA ASN A 27 2.58 -33.65 -84.59
C ASN A 27 2.50 -32.15 -84.87
N GLY A 28 2.33 -31.32 -83.84
CA GLY A 28 2.14 -29.88 -83.97
C GLY A 28 0.74 -29.55 -84.50
N ALA A 29 -0.30 -30.20 -83.97
CA ALA A 29 -1.68 -29.94 -84.37
C ALA A 29 -2.07 -28.49 -84.09
N SER A 30 -2.90 -27.88 -84.94
CA SER A 30 -3.29 -26.46 -84.80
C SER A 30 -4.16 -26.17 -83.57
N THR A 31 -4.63 -27.21 -82.88
CA THR A 31 -5.48 -27.14 -81.69
C THR A 31 -4.71 -27.11 -80.37
N ILE A 32 -3.41 -27.45 -80.38
CA ILE A 32 -2.60 -27.43 -79.16
C ILE A 32 -2.38 -26.00 -78.68
N LYS A 33 -2.28 -25.83 -77.36
CA LYS A 33 -2.03 -24.53 -76.75
C LYS A 33 -0.87 -24.63 -75.77
N ALA A 34 0.19 -23.89 -76.07
CA ALA A 34 1.30 -23.73 -75.14
C ALA A 34 0.81 -22.98 -73.89
N THR A 35 1.31 -23.40 -72.73
CA THR A 35 1.09 -22.77 -71.45
C THR A 35 2.16 -21.73 -71.22
N ASP A 36 1.75 -20.46 -71.16
CA ASP A 36 2.65 -19.36 -70.88
C ASP A 36 3.21 -19.42 -69.45
N GLY A 37 4.45 -18.95 -69.29
CA GLY A 37 5.09 -18.76 -67.98
C GLY A 37 5.51 -20.05 -67.26
N VAL A 38 5.61 -21.20 -67.95
CA VAL A 38 6.12 -22.44 -67.34
C VAL A 38 7.60 -22.32 -66.97
N VAL A 39 8.35 -21.60 -67.80
CA VAL A 39 9.77 -21.28 -67.61
C VAL A 39 9.99 -19.77 -67.62
N SER A 40 10.92 -19.31 -66.79
CA SER A 40 11.47 -17.96 -66.81
C SER A 40 12.99 -18.05 -66.88
N GLY A 41 13.58 -17.64 -68.01
CA GLY A 41 14.97 -17.97 -68.34
C GLY A 41 15.20 -19.48 -68.34
N ASP A 42 16.19 -19.94 -67.58
CA ASP A 42 16.57 -21.37 -67.51
C ASP A 42 15.87 -22.14 -66.37
N LYS A 43 14.78 -21.60 -65.79
CA LYS A 43 14.15 -22.13 -64.56
C LYS A 43 12.66 -22.41 -64.73
N TYR A 44 12.21 -23.51 -64.15
CA TYR A 44 10.79 -23.83 -64.00
C TYR A 44 10.16 -22.97 -62.90
N VAL A 45 9.09 -22.26 -63.21
CA VAL A 45 8.43 -21.33 -62.27
C VAL A 45 6.94 -21.63 -62.07
N LYS A 46 6.37 -22.53 -62.87
CA LYS A 46 4.97 -22.96 -62.74
C LYS A 46 4.86 -24.46 -62.44
N PRO A 47 4.34 -24.85 -61.27
CA PRO A 47 4.06 -26.26 -60.96
C PRO A 47 3.07 -26.87 -61.94
N GLY A 48 3.10 -28.19 -62.07
CA GLY A 48 2.19 -28.95 -62.94
C GLY A 48 2.91 -30.00 -63.76
N THR A 49 2.12 -30.71 -64.57
CA THR A 49 2.63 -31.71 -65.52
C THR A 49 2.45 -31.17 -66.93
N TYR A 50 3.55 -31.14 -67.69
CA TYR A 50 3.62 -30.55 -69.01
C TYR A 50 4.28 -31.50 -70.01
N TYR A 51 3.85 -31.46 -71.26
CA TYR A 51 4.58 -32.01 -72.39
C TYR A 51 5.53 -30.95 -72.97
N ARG A 52 6.73 -31.35 -73.40
CA ARG A 52 7.60 -30.57 -74.29
C ARG A 52 8.16 -31.46 -75.39
N THR A 53 8.58 -30.88 -76.51
CA THR A 53 9.27 -31.63 -77.56
C THR A 53 10.76 -31.79 -77.28
N VAL A 54 11.37 -32.88 -77.73
CA VAL A 54 12.81 -33.14 -77.66
C VAL A 54 13.27 -33.65 -79.02
N THR A 55 14.09 -32.88 -79.71
CA THR A 55 14.60 -33.20 -81.04
C THR A 55 16.03 -33.71 -80.95
N VAL A 56 16.25 -34.92 -81.44
CA VAL A 56 17.54 -35.60 -81.44
C VAL A 56 18.04 -35.71 -82.89
N PRO A 57 19.23 -35.18 -83.23
CA PRO A 57 19.81 -35.39 -84.53
C PRO A 57 20.29 -36.83 -84.68
N LEU A 58 20.11 -37.36 -85.88
CA LEU A 58 20.48 -38.71 -86.25
C LEU A 58 21.86 -38.72 -86.90
N GLN A 59 22.61 -39.80 -86.67
CA GLN A 59 23.82 -40.06 -87.46
C GLN A 59 23.43 -40.40 -88.90
N GLU A 60 24.37 -40.24 -89.82
CA GLU A 60 24.20 -40.64 -91.22
C GLU A 60 23.68 -42.10 -91.30
N ASP A 61 22.71 -42.32 -92.18
CA ASP A 61 21.99 -43.59 -92.39
C ASP A 61 21.20 -44.17 -91.20
N ALA A 62 21.17 -43.51 -90.03
CA ALA A 62 20.46 -44.04 -88.87
C ALA A 62 18.93 -44.13 -89.09
N SER A 63 18.36 -43.27 -89.93
CA SER A 63 16.93 -43.32 -90.32
C SER A 63 16.59 -44.43 -91.32
N LEU A 64 17.59 -44.96 -92.03
CA LEU A 64 17.43 -46.12 -92.92
C LEU A 64 17.65 -47.43 -92.17
N ALA A 65 18.50 -47.40 -91.13
CA ALA A 65 18.86 -48.57 -90.34
C ALA A 65 17.89 -48.86 -89.18
N ASN A 66 17.01 -47.94 -88.81
CA ASN A 66 16.12 -48.06 -87.66
C ASN A 66 14.68 -47.68 -88.01
N SER A 67 13.71 -48.27 -87.28
CA SER A 67 12.31 -47.89 -87.35
C SER A 67 11.95 -47.01 -86.16
N PHE A 68 11.24 -45.91 -86.41
CA PHE A 68 10.70 -45.03 -85.37
C PHE A 68 9.18 -45.20 -85.31
N ASP A 69 8.67 -45.38 -84.10
CA ASP A 69 7.24 -45.55 -83.87
C ASP A 69 6.52 -44.21 -84.06
N PRO A 70 5.57 -44.10 -85.01
CA PRO A 70 4.88 -42.86 -85.31
C PRO A 70 3.98 -42.36 -84.17
N ASP A 71 3.60 -43.23 -83.22
CA ASP A 71 2.78 -42.84 -82.07
C ASP A 71 3.62 -42.16 -80.98
N THR A 72 4.93 -42.40 -80.96
CA THR A 72 5.84 -41.91 -79.92
C THR A 72 6.97 -41.01 -80.42
N ALA A 73 7.20 -40.98 -81.73
CA ALA A 73 8.29 -40.25 -82.37
C ALA A 73 7.92 -39.72 -83.76
N LYS A 74 8.47 -38.55 -84.11
CA LYS A 74 8.29 -37.90 -85.42
C LYS A 74 9.63 -37.70 -86.11
N LEU A 75 9.87 -38.47 -87.16
CA LEU A 75 11.05 -38.31 -88.02
C LEU A 75 10.94 -37.01 -88.84
N SER A 76 12.03 -36.25 -88.95
CA SER A 76 12.09 -35.08 -89.80
C SER A 76 11.96 -35.46 -91.28
N SER A 77 11.46 -34.54 -92.10
CA SER A 77 11.25 -34.78 -93.54
C SER A 77 12.54 -35.06 -94.32
N ASP A 78 13.68 -34.61 -93.81
CA ASP A 78 15.00 -34.89 -94.38
C ASP A 78 15.68 -36.14 -93.79
N GLY A 79 15.01 -36.82 -92.84
CA GLY A 79 15.50 -38.03 -92.18
C GLY A 79 16.71 -37.82 -91.27
N LYS A 80 17.06 -36.57 -90.94
CA LYS A 80 18.28 -36.22 -90.18
C LYS A 80 18.03 -36.00 -88.69
N SER A 81 16.78 -35.95 -88.23
CA SER A 81 16.46 -35.85 -86.80
C SER A 81 15.14 -36.56 -86.47
N VAL A 82 14.95 -36.86 -85.19
CA VAL A 82 13.71 -37.42 -84.66
C VAL A 82 13.26 -36.59 -83.45
N THR A 83 11.97 -36.25 -83.42
CA THR A 83 11.34 -35.52 -82.30
C THR A 83 10.56 -36.49 -81.44
N TYR A 84 10.71 -36.39 -80.12
CA TYR A 84 9.91 -37.07 -79.11
C TYR A 84 9.12 -36.06 -78.29
N VAL A 85 8.11 -36.51 -77.57
CA VAL A 85 7.46 -35.73 -76.51
C VAL A 85 7.94 -36.25 -75.15
N GLN A 86 8.37 -35.32 -74.31
CA GLN A 86 8.80 -35.58 -72.95
C GLN A 86 7.77 -35.02 -71.97
N THR A 87 7.31 -35.85 -71.03
CA THR A 87 6.54 -35.40 -69.87
C THR A 87 7.47 -34.83 -68.81
N ILE A 88 7.13 -33.65 -68.28
CA ILE A 88 7.83 -32.95 -67.21
C ILE A 88 6.84 -32.73 -66.09
N THR A 89 7.20 -33.14 -64.88
CA THR A 89 6.43 -32.82 -63.67
C THR A 89 7.24 -31.85 -62.81
N ILE A 90 6.64 -30.70 -62.53
CA ILE A 90 7.21 -29.64 -61.70
C ILE A 90 6.40 -29.65 -60.40
N GLY A 91 7.08 -29.96 -59.28
CA GLY A 91 6.44 -29.97 -57.96
C GLY A 91 6.06 -28.57 -57.49
N GLN A 92 5.03 -28.48 -56.66
CA GLN A 92 4.65 -27.24 -55.97
C GLN A 92 5.43 -27.14 -54.66
N GLY A 93 6.02 -25.96 -54.39
CA GLY A 93 6.64 -25.67 -53.10
C GLY A 93 5.59 -25.56 -52.00
N THR A 94 5.99 -25.80 -50.75
CA THR A 94 5.15 -25.50 -49.57
C THR A 94 5.67 -24.24 -48.91
N SER A 95 4.80 -23.27 -48.69
CA SER A 95 5.16 -22.10 -47.88
C SER A 95 5.15 -22.45 -46.39
N THR A 96 5.96 -21.73 -45.62
CA THR A 96 5.94 -21.75 -44.15
C THR A 96 5.90 -20.31 -43.63
N SER A 97 5.31 -20.10 -42.45
CA SER A 97 5.26 -18.78 -41.82
C SER A 97 5.55 -18.87 -40.31
N SER A 98 6.10 -17.80 -39.73
CA SER A 98 6.18 -17.61 -38.27
C SER A 98 4.93 -16.95 -37.67
N ILE A 99 3.97 -16.56 -38.51
CA ILE A 99 2.85 -15.68 -38.15
C ILE A 99 1.65 -16.48 -37.60
N ALA A 100 1.38 -17.66 -38.14
CA ALA A 100 0.14 -18.39 -37.89
C ALA A 100 0.24 -19.51 -36.83
N GLY A 101 -0.80 -19.62 -36.00
CA GLY A 101 -1.47 -20.89 -35.67
C GLY A 101 -0.74 -21.96 -34.85
N THR A 102 0.50 -21.76 -34.38
CA THR A 102 1.07 -22.65 -33.36
C THR A 102 0.99 -22.02 -31.97
N ALA A 103 0.88 -22.84 -30.93
CA ALA A 103 0.91 -22.41 -29.53
C ALA A 103 2.16 -21.57 -29.13
N ALA A 104 3.13 -21.40 -30.06
CA ALA A 104 4.32 -20.59 -29.94
C ALA A 104 4.15 -19.12 -30.45
N ALA A 105 3.02 -18.74 -31.04
CA ALA A 105 2.82 -17.41 -31.68
C ALA A 105 1.82 -16.49 -30.93
N VAL A 106 1.56 -16.73 -29.65
CA VAL A 106 0.78 -15.77 -28.83
C VAL A 106 1.70 -14.62 -28.42
N ILE A 107 1.42 -13.43 -28.92
CA ILE A 107 2.14 -12.23 -28.48
C ILE A 107 1.53 -11.74 -27.17
N ASN A 108 2.36 -11.54 -26.16
CA ASN A 108 1.93 -10.98 -24.88
C ASN A 108 2.43 -9.55 -24.77
N VAL A 109 1.51 -8.61 -24.64
CA VAL A 109 1.81 -7.19 -24.44
C VAL A 109 1.27 -6.73 -23.09
N ALA A 110 1.99 -5.82 -22.44
CA ALA A 110 1.45 -5.14 -21.28
C ALA A 110 0.34 -4.16 -21.71
N ALA A 111 -0.65 -3.93 -20.85
CA ALA A 111 -1.52 -2.76 -21.02
C ALA A 111 -0.68 -1.46 -21.02
N ASP A 112 -1.18 -0.44 -21.69
CA ASP A 112 -0.54 0.88 -21.90
C ASP A 112 0.72 0.84 -22.79
N SER A 113 1.10 -0.33 -23.32
CA SER A 113 2.21 -0.45 -24.27
C SER A 113 1.83 0.05 -25.67
N ASP A 114 2.84 0.52 -26.40
CA ASP A 114 2.69 1.06 -27.75
C ASP A 114 2.60 -0.05 -28.81
N VAL A 115 1.58 0.04 -29.67
CA VAL A 115 1.26 -0.91 -30.73
C VAL A 115 2.37 -0.96 -31.78
N GLY A 116 2.87 0.21 -32.21
CA GLY A 116 3.90 0.29 -33.24
C GLY A 116 5.24 -0.30 -32.78
N THR A 117 5.56 -0.12 -31.49
CA THR A 117 6.76 -0.71 -30.87
C THR A 117 6.70 -2.23 -30.86
N GLU A 118 5.55 -2.82 -30.51
CA GLU A 118 5.36 -4.28 -30.58
C GLU A 118 5.46 -4.77 -32.02
N GLN A 119 4.70 -4.18 -32.94
CA GLN A 119 4.69 -4.58 -34.35
C GLN A 119 6.07 -4.51 -35.02
N SER A 120 6.86 -3.49 -34.67
CA SER A 120 8.22 -3.33 -35.21
C SER A 120 9.22 -4.35 -34.65
N ALA A 121 8.91 -4.97 -33.52
CA ALA A 121 9.76 -5.97 -32.87
C ALA A 121 9.41 -7.41 -33.30
N GLU A 122 8.33 -7.61 -34.03
CA GLU A 122 7.90 -8.93 -34.49
C GLU A 122 8.75 -9.44 -35.67
N ASP A 123 9.30 -10.63 -35.54
CA ASP A 123 10.02 -11.33 -36.61
C ASP A 123 9.04 -12.13 -37.49
N ASN A 124 8.18 -11.39 -38.20
CA ASN A 124 7.17 -11.94 -39.07
C ASN A 124 7.80 -12.38 -40.41
N THR A 125 7.87 -13.69 -40.62
CA THR A 125 8.50 -14.30 -41.79
C THR A 125 7.52 -15.16 -42.57
N VAL A 126 7.65 -15.14 -43.88
CA VAL A 126 6.96 -16.03 -44.81
C VAL A 126 8.00 -16.52 -45.80
N THR A 127 8.26 -17.83 -45.81
CA THR A 127 9.30 -18.43 -46.63
C THR A 127 8.76 -19.54 -47.52
N GLY A 128 9.41 -19.75 -48.65
CA GLY A 128 9.05 -20.77 -49.62
C GLY A 128 9.95 -20.68 -50.84
N ILE A 129 9.54 -21.28 -51.95
CA ILE A 129 10.27 -21.24 -53.21
C ILE A 129 10.10 -19.86 -53.85
N THR A 130 11.19 -19.12 -54.00
CA THR A 130 11.20 -17.81 -54.66
C THR A 130 11.31 -17.96 -56.18
N SER A 131 11.22 -16.85 -56.91
CA SER A 131 11.40 -16.82 -58.38
C SER A 131 12.75 -17.38 -58.85
N ASP A 132 13.76 -17.45 -57.98
CA ASP A 132 15.05 -18.03 -58.29
C ASP A 132 15.11 -19.57 -58.16
N GLY A 133 14.01 -20.20 -57.74
CA GLY A 133 13.87 -21.64 -57.54
C GLY A 133 14.44 -22.17 -56.22
N LYS A 134 14.90 -21.30 -55.31
CA LYS A 134 15.41 -21.67 -53.98
C LYS A 134 14.44 -21.26 -52.89
N THR A 135 14.60 -21.88 -51.72
CA THR A 135 13.92 -21.44 -50.50
C THR A 135 14.44 -20.08 -50.05
N GLY A 136 13.55 -19.14 -49.81
CA GLY A 136 13.85 -17.79 -49.34
C GLY A 136 12.60 -17.05 -48.86
N SER A 137 12.75 -15.77 -48.55
CA SER A 137 11.62 -14.90 -48.19
C SER A 137 10.69 -14.71 -49.39
N LEU A 138 9.38 -14.87 -49.17
CA LEU A 138 8.35 -14.59 -50.16
C LEU A 138 7.81 -13.16 -50.07
N ILE A 139 8.32 -12.35 -49.14
CA ILE A 139 7.78 -11.02 -48.83
C ILE A 139 8.28 -9.99 -49.85
N ASP A 140 7.38 -9.12 -50.32
CA ASP A 140 7.68 -8.01 -51.24
C ASP A 140 7.02 -6.69 -50.78
N GLY A 141 7.59 -6.07 -49.76
CA GLY A 141 7.12 -4.80 -49.18
C GLY A 141 6.82 -4.90 -47.70
N ASP A 142 6.20 -3.84 -47.17
CA ASP A 142 5.90 -3.71 -45.74
C ASP A 142 4.71 -4.58 -45.33
N ILE A 143 4.87 -5.33 -44.25
CA ILE A 143 3.80 -6.12 -43.63
C ILE A 143 2.73 -5.18 -43.08
N GLN A 144 1.47 -5.49 -43.35
CA GLN A 144 0.33 -4.69 -42.93
C GLN A 144 -0.41 -5.35 -41.77
N PHE A 145 -0.48 -4.68 -40.63
CA PHE A 145 -1.22 -5.13 -39.46
C PHE A 145 -2.66 -4.62 -39.51
N GLY A 146 -3.61 -5.51 -39.25
CA GLY A 146 -5.02 -5.16 -39.12
C GLY A 146 -5.26 -4.28 -37.90
N THR A 147 -6.13 -3.29 -38.04
CA THR A 147 -6.51 -2.36 -36.96
C THR A 147 -7.65 -2.89 -36.09
N ASN A 148 -8.33 -3.93 -36.54
CA ASN A 148 -9.43 -4.56 -35.82
C ASN A 148 -8.90 -5.70 -34.95
N TYR A 149 -9.44 -5.77 -33.73
CA TYR A 149 -9.14 -6.81 -32.76
C TYR A 149 -10.43 -7.57 -32.44
N TYR A 150 -10.40 -8.89 -32.46
CA TYR A 150 -11.58 -9.74 -32.29
C TYR A 150 -11.42 -10.56 -31.02
N ASP A 151 -12.28 -10.35 -30.02
CA ASP A 151 -12.19 -11.05 -28.72
C ASP A 151 -12.36 -12.56 -28.92
N THR A 152 -11.38 -13.35 -28.46
CA THR A 152 -11.37 -14.81 -28.65
C THR A 152 -12.42 -15.54 -27.80
N THR A 153 -13.04 -14.84 -26.85
CA THR A 153 -14.13 -15.38 -26.02
C THR A 153 -15.51 -15.17 -26.66
N ASP A 154 -15.63 -14.32 -27.68
CA ASP A 154 -16.85 -14.19 -28.47
C ASP A 154 -16.97 -15.39 -29.41
N SER A 155 -18.06 -16.16 -29.28
CA SER A 155 -18.30 -17.35 -30.08
C SER A 155 -18.41 -17.09 -31.58
N ASN A 156 -18.66 -15.83 -31.99
CA ASN A 156 -18.69 -15.45 -33.41
C ASN A 156 -17.30 -15.20 -34.00
N ASN A 157 -16.28 -15.04 -33.15
CA ASN A 157 -14.91 -14.71 -33.55
C ASN A 157 -14.03 -15.97 -33.53
N THR A 158 -14.31 -16.94 -34.40
CA THR A 158 -13.40 -18.07 -34.56
C THR A 158 -12.19 -17.67 -35.40
N PHE A 159 -11.07 -18.38 -35.24
CA PHE A 159 -9.86 -18.15 -36.04
C PHE A 159 -10.17 -18.16 -37.56
N THR A 160 -10.91 -19.17 -38.01
CA THR A 160 -11.31 -19.35 -39.41
C THR A 160 -12.23 -18.24 -39.89
N ASP A 161 -13.18 -17.79 -39.07
CA ASP A 161 -14.11 -16.72 -39.45
C ASP A 161 -13.40 -15.38 -39.57
N VAL A 162 -12.47 -15.07 -38.67
CA VAL A 162 -11.63 -13.87 -38.74
C VAL A 162 -10.71 -13.92 -39.96
N LEU A 163 -10.07 -15.07 -40.22
CA LEU A 163 -9.21 -15.27 -41.39
C LEU A 163 -9.98 -15.06 -42.69
N ASN A 164 -11.20 -15.58 -42.76
CA ASN A 164 -12.03 -15.50 -43.95
C ASN A 164 -12.83 -14.20 -44.08
N GLY A 165 -12.91 -13.39 -43.01
CA GLY A 165 -13.71 -12.16 -42.99
C GLY A 165 -15.22 -12.47 -43.03
N ALA A 166 -15.67 -13.45 -42.26
CA ALA A 166 -17.08 -13.83 -42.20
C ALA A 166 -17.96 -12.65 -41.72
N SER A 167 -19.16 -12.52 -42.25
CA SER A 167 -20.08 -11.42 -41.90
C SER A 167 -20.56 -11.42 -40.44
N THR A 168 -20.32 -12.50 -39.72
CA THR A 168 -20.71 -12.71 -38.32
C THR A 168 -19.67 -12.21 -37.32
N ILE A 169 -18.41 -11.99 -37.74
CA ILE A 169 -17.35 -11.55 -36.83
C ILE A 169 -17.65 -10.16 -36.28
N LYS A 170 -17.22 -9.92 -35.05
CA LYS A 170 -17.43 -8.65 -34.36
C LYS A 170 -16.12 -8.14 -33.80
N ALA A 171 -15.65 -7.02 -34.36
CA ALA A 171 -14.53 -6.31 -33.80
C ALA A 171 -14.87 -5.78 -32.40
N THR A 172 -13.90 -5.84 -31.50
CA THR A 172 -14.01 -5.34 -30.14
C THR A 172 -13.56 -3.88 -30.11
N ASP A 173 -14.49 -3.00 -29.77
CA ASP A 173 -14.18 -1.58 -29.63
C ASP A 173 -13.27 -1.29 -28.44
N GLY A 174 -12.39 -0.30 -28.62
CA GLY A 174 -11.55 0.27 -27.59
C GLY A 174 -10.38 -0.61 -27.16
N VAL A 175 -9.97 -1.61 -27.94
CA VAL A 175 -8.76 -2.40 -27.64
C VAL A 175 -7.51 -1.53 -27.67
N VAL A 176 -7.45 -0.65 -28.67
CA VAL A 176 -6.40 0.36 -28.82
C VAL A 176 -7.03 1.74 -28.72
N SER A 177 -6.36 2.65 -28.01
CA SER A 177 -6.70 4.07 -27.97
C SER A 177 -5.46 4.89 -28.29
N GLY A 178 -5.51 5.68 -29.37
CA GLY A 178 -4.31 6.29 -29.93
C GLY A 178 -3.35 5.22 -30.45
N SER A 179 -2.12 5.18 -29.94
CA SER A 179 -1.12 4.16 -30.29
C SER A 179 -0.98 3.06 -29.23
N LYS A 180 -1.86 2.99 -28.23
CA LYS A 180 -1.66 2.15 -27.05
C LYS A 180 -2.74 1.10 -26.84
N TYR A 181 -2.33 -0.07 -26.36
CA TYR A 181 -3.24 -1.07 -25.87
C TYR A 181 -3.89 -0.61 -24.55
N VAL A 182 -5.22 -0.51 -24.50
CA VAL A 182 -5.94 0.00 -23.30
C VAL A 182 -7.00 -0.96 -22.76
N LYS A 183 -7.31 -2.05 -23.49
CA LYS A 183 -8.28 -3.05 -23.07
C LYS A 183 -7.62 -4.43 -22.91
N PRO A 184 -7.46 -4.92 -21.68
CA PRO A 184 -6.95 -6.26 -21.42
C PRO A 184 -7.83 -7.35 -22.03
N GLY A 185 -7.22 -8.48 -22.38
CA GLY A 185 -7.90 -9.62 -22.98
C GLY A 185 -7.05 -10.30 -24.04
N THR A 186 -7.59 -11.39 -24.60
CA THR A 186 -6.98 -12.10 -25.72
C THR A 186 -7.80 -11.84 -26.98
N TYR A 187 -7.12 -11.48 -28.06
CA TYR A 187 -7.73 -11.03 -29.29
C TYR A 187 -7.06 -11.70 -30.49
N TYR A 188 -7.83 -11.89 -31.56
CA TYR A 188 -7.31 -12.12 -32.90
C TYR A 188 -7.11 -10.79 -33.63
N ARG A 189 -6.06 -10.69 -34.44
CA ARG A 189 -5.89 -9.64 -35.46
C ARG A 189 -5.37 -10.23 -36.76
N THR A 190 -5.58 -9.56 -37.87
CA THR A 190 -5.10 -10.01 -39.18
C THR A 190 -3.72 -9.43 -39.49
N ILE A 191 -2.88 -10.18 -40.20
CA ILE A 191 -1.60 -9.70 -40.75
C ILE A 191 -1.59 -10.01 -42.23
N THR A 192 -1.45 -8.98 -43.06
CA THR A 192 -1.38 -9.11 -44.52
C THR A 192 0.05 -8.93 -44.99
N VAL A 193 0.58 -9.94 -45.66
CA VAL A 193 1.94 -9.98 -46.17
C VAL A 193 1.90 -9.84 -47.70
N PRO A 194 2.45 -8.75 -48.26
CA PRO A 194 2.68 -8.63 -49.70
C PRO A 194 3.64 -9.73 -50.18
N LEU A 195 3.30 -10.36 -51.31
CA LEU A 195 4.05 -11.47 -51.88
C LEU A 195 4.85 -11.03 -53.12
N GLN A 196 6.05 -11.58 -53.26
CA GLN A 196 6.84 -11.49 -54.49
C GLN A 196 6.06 -12.03 -55.69
N GLU A 197 6.33 -11.46 -56.87
CA GLU A 197 5.72 -11.91 -58.12
C GLU A 197 5.94 -13.42 -58.34
N GLY A 198 4.85 -14.14 -58.64
CA GLY A 198 4.87 -15.59 -58.87
C GLY A 198 4.91 -16.46 -57.61
N ALA A 199 5.08 -15.89 -56.41
CA ALA A 199 5.16 -16.66 -55.16
C ALA A 199 3.89 -17.49 -54.90
N SER A 200 2.71 -16.93 -55.20
CA SER A 200 1.40 -17.60 -55.07
C SER A 200 1.15 -18.73 -56.07
N ILE A 201 1.92 -18.76 -57.17
CA ILE A 201 1.86 -19.85 -58.16
C ILE A 201 2.82 -20.96 -57.75
N ALA A 202 4.03 -20.59 -57.33
CA ALA A 202 5.10 -21.52 -56.98
C ALA A 202 4.85 -22.24 -55.64
N ASN A 203 4.08 -21.65 -54.73
CA ASN A 203 3.89 -22.16 -53.37
C ASN A 203 2.42 -22.39 -53.03
N SER A 204 2.15 -23.46 -52.27
CA SER A 204 0.87 -23.63 -51.57
C SER A 204 0.90 -22.93 -50.21
N PHE A 205 -0.26 -22.40 -49.81
CA PHE A 205 -0.52 -21.81 -48.50
C PHE A 205 -1.61 -22.65 -47.83
N ASP A 206 -1.42 -22.97 -46.56
CA ASP A 206 -2.37 -23.77 -45.80
C ASP A 206 -3.68 -22.97 -45.57
N PRO A 207 -4.82 -23.40 -46.12
CA PRO A 207 -6.08 -22.67 -46.03
C PRO A 207 -6.64 -22.59 -44.59
N ASP A 208 -6.20 -23.46 -43.68
CA ASP A 208 -6.62 -23.43 -42.28
C ASP A 208 -5.92 -22.31 -41.51
N THR A 209 -4.78 -21.82 -42.01
CA THR A 209 -3.92 -20.86 -41.31
C THR A 209 -3.65 -19.59 -42.11
N ALA A 210 -3.92 -19.59 -43.41
CA ALA A 210 -3.61 -18.50 -44.33
C ALA A 210 -4.68 -18.34 -45.42
N LYS A 211 -4.89 -17.09 -45.86
CA LYS A 211 -5.82 -16.73 -46.94
C LYS A 211 -5.10 -15.93 -48.00
N LEU A 212 -4.93 -16.53 -49.18
CA LEU A 212 -4.39 -15.84 -50.34
C LEU A 212 -5.39 -14.80 -50.86
N SER A 213 -4.91 -13.62 -51.25
CA SER A 213 -5.74 -12.62 -51.93
C SER A 213 -6.19 -13.11 -53.30
N SER A 214 -7.33 -12.61 -53.79
CA SER A 214 -7.91 -13.03 -55.08
C SER A 214 -7.00 -12.75 -56.28
N ASP A 215 -6.11 -11.76 -56.17
CA ASP A 215 -5.12 -11.42 -57.19
C ASP A 215 -3.77 -12.14 -57.00
N GLY A 216 -3.65 -12.96 -55.94
CA GLY A 216 -2.44 -13.71 -55.61
C GLY A 216 -1.24 -12.86 -55.17
N LYS A 217 -1.41 -11.56 -54.92
CA LYS A 217 -0.32 -10.64 -54.59
C LYS A 217 -0.04 -10.50 -53.10
N SER A 218 -0.88 -11.08 -52.25
CA SER A 218 -0.69 -11.05 -50.81
C SER A 218 -1.30 -12.27 -50.14
N VAL A 219 -0.86 -12.57 -48.93
CA VAL A 219 -1.44 -13.60 -48.08
C VAL A 219 -1.77 -12.99 -46.72
N THR A 220 -2.95 -13.31 -46.20
CA THR A 220 -3.42 -12.89 -44.88
C THR A 220 -3.29 -14.03 -43.89
N PHE A 221 -2.82 -13.74 -42.68
CA PHE A 221 -2.80 -14.64 -41.54
C PHE A 221 -3.63 -14.05 -40.40
N VAL A 222 -3.99 -14.88 -39.43
CA VAL A 222 -4.53 -14.45 -38.15
C VAL A 222 -3.53 -14.73 -37.04
N GLN A 223 -3.31 -13.73 -36.20
CA GLN A 223 -2.40 -13.78 -35.06
C GLN A 223 -3.19 -13.56 -33.76
N THR A 224 -2.79 -14.28 -32.72
CA THR A 224 -3.35 -14.13 -31.37
C THR A 224 -2.48 -13.17 -30.55
N ILE A 225 -3.10 -12.16 -29.97
CA ILE A 225 -2.46 -11.20 -29.05
C ILE A 225 -3.16 -11.21 -27.70
N THR A 226 -2.39 -11.24 -26.62
CA THR A 226 -2.88 -11.12 -25.25
C THR A 226 -2.38 -9.81 -24.66
N VAL A 227 -3.32 -8.93 -24.33
CA VAL A 227 -3.08 -7.69 -23.60
C VAL A 227 -3.26 -7.99 -22.11
N GLY A 228 -2.17 -7.83 -21.35
CA GLY A 228 -2.16 -7.98 -19.90
C GLY A 228 -3.09 -6.98 -19.21
N LYS A 229 -3.43 -7.23 -17.94
CA LYS A 229 -4.26 -6.31 -17.15
C LYS A 229 -3.57 -4.97 -16.93
N ASN A 230 -4.36 -3.92 -16.72
CA ASN A 230 -3.86 -2.60 -16.36
C ASN A 230 -3.15 -2.69 -15.00
N SER A 231 -1.88 -2.32 -14.96
CA SER A 231 -1.15 -2.15 -13.70
C SER A 231 -1.69 -0.94 -12.96
N LEU A 232 -1.87 -1.08 -11.65
CA LEU A 232 -2.22 -0.02 -10.73
C LEU A 232 -0.98 0.44 -9.95
N ASP A 233 -1.01 1.68 -9.47
CA ASP A 233 0.03 2.28 -8.63
C ASP A 233 -0.52 2.55 -7.22
N ASN A 234 0.36 2.68 -6.22
CA ASN A 234 -0.06 2.90 -4.82
C ASN A 234 -0.95 4.15 -4.63
N GLY A 235 -0.90 5.14 -5.53
CA GLY A 235 -1.80 6.30 -5.51
C GLY A 235 -3.25 5.99 -5.88
N ASN A 236 -3.52 4.81 -6.44
CA ASN A 236 -4.85 4.37 -6.86
C ASN A 236 -5.68 3.74 -5.73
N VAL A 237 -5.07 3.51 -4.56
CA VAL A 237 -5.78 3.01 -3.37
C VAL A 237 -5.53 3.95 -2.19
N VAL A 238 -6.60 4.23 -1.44
CA VAL A 238 -6.51 5.01 -0.20
C VAL A 238 -7.06 4.16 0.93
N ILE A 239 -6.15 3.70 1.81
CA ILE A 239 -6.46 3.05 3.08
C ILE A 239 -6.06 4.00 4.21
N LYS A 240 -6.98 4.30 5.11
CA LYS A 240 -6.70 5.16 6.26
C LYS A 240 -6.24 4.30 7.43
N ASN A 241 -5.05 4.52 7.95
CA ASN A 241 -4.70 3.97 9.26
C ASN A 241 -5.45 4.72 10.34
N LEU A 242 -5.89 4.01 11.38
CA LEU A 242 -6.73 4.58 12.44
C LEU A 242 -5.95 4.67 13.75
N ASN A 243 -6.15 5.78 14.44
CA ASN A 243 -5.77 5.93 15.85
C ASN A 243 -7.07 6.04 16.64
N VAL A 244 -7.31 5.10 17.54
CA VAL A 244 -8.52 5.03 18.35
C VAL A 244 -8.19 4.95 19.83
N LYS A 245 -9.20 5.21 20.65
CA LYS A 245 -9.14 4.95 22.09
C LYS A 245 -9.75 3.59 22.40
N VAL A 246 -9.19 2.91 23.40
CA VAL A 246 -9.82 1.73 23.99
C VAL A 246 -11.21 2.10 24.48
N ASP A 247 -12.21 1.28 24.15
CA ASP A 247 -13.63 1.55 24.39
C ASP A 247 -14.11 2.94 23.92
N GLY A 248 -13.41 3.50 22.94
CA GLY A 248 -13.73 4.79 22.32
C GLY A 248 -14.90 4.70 21.34
N ASP A 249 -15.08 5.78 20.59
CA ASP A 249 -16.16 5.89 19.59
C ASP A 249 -16.07 4.79 18.51
N PRO A 250 -17.07 3.90 18.39
CA PRO A 250 -17.07 2.82 17.41
C PRO A 250 -17.26 3.30 15.97
N THR A 251 -17.69 4.54 15.74
CA THR A 251 -17.94 5.07 14.39
C THR A 251 -16.66 5.15 13.57
N LEU A 252 -15.51 5.46 14.19
CA LEU A 252 -14.22 5.50 13.51
C LEU A 252 -13.82 4.14 12.92
N LEU A 253 -14.25 3.04 13.56
CA LEU A 253 -13.96 1.68 13.12
C LEU A 253 -14.93 1.20 12.04
N THR A 254 -16.05 1.88 11.82
CA THR A 254 -17.09 1.45 10.89
C THR A 254 -17.29 2.40 9.72
N ASN A 255 -16.66 3.58 9.74
CA ASN A 255 -16.82 4.61 8.73
C ASN A 255 -16.06 4.28 7.42
N PRO A 256 -16.76 4.09 6.27
CA PRO A 256 -16.16 3.86 4.96
C PRO A 256 -15.69 5.15 4.26
N ASP A 257 -15.90 6.34 4.85
CA ASP A 257 -15.64 7.60 4.18
C ASP A 257 -14.15 7.82 3.90
N GLY A 258 -13.87 8.23 2.66
CA GLY A 258 -12.54 8.60 2.18
C GLY A 258 -11.61 7.43 1.89
N TYR A 259 -12.10 6.19 1.88
CA TYR A 259 -11.42 5.08 1.21
C TYR A 259 -11.71 5.16 -0.28
N LYS A 260 -10.71 4.82 -1.10
CA LYS A 260 -10.81 4.92 -2.56
C LYS A 260 -10.09 3.77 -3.21
N LEU A 261 -10.62 3.33 -4.34
CA LEU A 261 -9.98 2.40 -5.26
C LEU A 261 -10.35 2.85 -6.68
N THR A 262 -9.35 3.32 -7.43
CA THR A 262 -9.53 3.89 -8.76
C THR A 262 -8.60 3.24 -9.77
N ASP A 263 -8.86 3.39 -11.07
CA ASP A 263 -7.85 3.10 -12.09
C ASP A 263 -6.85 4.26 -12.24
N LYS A 264 -5.87 4.10 -13.14
CA LYS A 264 -4.87 5.11 -13.48
C LYS A 264 -5.46 6.41 -14.05
N ALA A 265 -6.64 6.36 -14.65
CA ALA A 265 -7.36 7.52 -15.16
C ALA A 265 -8.22 8.21 -14.06
N GLY A 266 -8.30 7.63 -12.87
CA GLY A 266 -9.09 8.14 -11.75
C GLY A 266 -10.54 7.67 -11.75
N ASN A 267 -10.92 6.73 -12.62
CA ASN A 267 -12.26 6.16 -12.60
C ASN A 267 -12.43 5.25 -11.38
N ASN A 268 -13.60 5.31 -10.75
CA ASN A 268 -13.92 4.49 -9.59
C ASN A 268 -14.05 3.00 -9.97
N LEU A 269 -13.34 2.13 -9.26
CA LEU A 269 -13.40 0.67 -9.44
C LEU A 269 -14.35 -0.02 -8.45
N ILE A 270 -14.84 0.71 -7.44
CA ILE A 270 -15.71 0.18 -6.40
C ILE A 270 -17.15 0.06 -6.92
N ASP A 271 -17.80 -1.06 -6.66
CA ASP A 271 -19.24 -1.22 -6.86
C ASP A 271 -20.03 -0.48 -5.76
N THR A 272 -20.34 0.79 -6.05
CA THR A 272 -21.07 1.68 -5.13
C THR A 272 -22.54 1.33 -4.97
N THR A 273 -23.07 0.35 -5.73
CA THR A 273 -24.44 -0.14 -5.55
C THR A 273 -24.58 -1.05 -4.32
N LYS A 274 -23.45 -1.51 -3.76
CA LYS A 274 -23.39 -2.32 -2.54
C LYS A 274 -23.53 -1.43 -1.28
N PRO A 275 -23.92 -2.01 -0.13
CA PRO A 275 -23.97 -1.29 1.13
C PRO A 275 -22.66 -0.56 1.45
N ASN A 276 -22.75 0.56 2.18
CA ASN A 276 -21.60 1.38 2.57
C ASN A 276 -20.73 1.81 1.38
N SER A 277 -21.37 2.10 0.24
CA SER A 277 -20.71 2.47 -1.02
C SER A 277 -19.68 1.43 -1.49
N GLY A 278 -19.91 0.15 -1.17
CA GLY A 278 -19.05 -0.97 -1.54
C GLY A 278 -17.84 -1.20 -0.64
N VAL A 279 -17.67 -0.45 0.45
CA VAL A 279 -16.56 -0.61 1.39
C VAL A 279 -17.02 -1.27 2.68
N SER A 280 -16.30 -2.30 3.13
CA SER A 280 -16.56 -2.98 4.40
C SER A 280 -15.26 -3.37 5.10
N PHE A 281 -15.36 -3.83 6.35
CA PHE A 281 -14.21 -4.14 7.20
C PHE A 281 -14.38 -5.54 7.79
N SER A 282 -13.31 -6.31 7.91
CA SER A 282 -13.36 -7.60 8.61
C SER A 282 -13.69 -7.39 10.09
N SER A 283 -14.43 -8.34 10.67
CA SER A 283 -14.62 -8.43 12.12
C SER A 283 -13.33 -8.78 12.83
N ASP A 284 -12.46 -9.55 12.18
CA ASP A 284 -11.29 -10.13 12.81
C ASP A 284 -10.11 -9.16 12.75
N TYR A 285 -9.36 -9.14 13.85
CA TYR A 285 -8.15 -8.37 14.01
C TYR A 285 -6.96 -9.30 14.25
N ILE A 286 -5.79 -8.93 13.75
CA ILE A 286 -4.52 -9.58 14.06
C ILE A 286 -3.75 -8.65 14.99
N ASP A 287 -3.33 -9.16 16.15
CA ASP A 287 -2.43 -8.45 17.06
C ASP A 287 -1.02 -8.45 16.45
N THR A 288 -0.48 -7.27 16.14
CA THR A 288 0.81 -7.17 15.45
C THR A 288 1.99 -7.62 16.29
N LYS A 289 1.84 -7.64 17.63
CA LYS A 289 2.90 -8.13 18.54
C LYS A 289 2.99 -9.64 18.53
N THR A 290 1.86 -10.34 18.42
CA THR A 290 1.81 -11.81 18.45
C THR A 290 1.74 -12.44 17.06
N GLY A 291 1.33 -11.68 16.05
CA GLY A 291 1.05 -12.17 14.70
C GLY A 291 -0.17 -13.09 14.61
N LYS A 292 -0.98 -13.18 15.68
CA LYS A 292 -2.15 -14.06 15.76
C LYS A 292 -3.44 -13.24 15.76
N THR A 293 -4.53 -13.89 15.36
CA THR A 293 -5.88 -13.35 15.52
C THR A 293 -6.09 -12.99 16.99
N ALA A 294 -6.52 -11.76 17.25
CA ALA A 294 -6.88 -11.29 18.57
C ALA A 294 -8.11 -12.06 19.09
N ASP A 295 -8.18 -12.25 20.40
CA ASP A 295 -9.40 -12.76 21.02
C ASP A 295 -10.56 -11.82 20.70
N ALA A 296 -11.73 -12.36 20.34
CA ALA A 296 -12.90 -11.56 19.97
C ALA A 296 -13.41 -10.67 21.12
N ALA A 297 -13.13 -11.04 22.38
CA ALA A 297 -13.39 -10.19 23.55
C ALA A 297 -12.44 -8.98 23.63
N VAL A 298 -11.26 -9.09 23.02
CA VAL A 298 -10.23 -8.04 22.98
C VAL A 298 -10.45 -7.09 21.80
N ALA A 299 -10.60 -7.61 20.59
CA ALA A 299 -10.80 -6.79 19.39
C ALA A 299 -11.67 -7.54 18.37
N SER A 300 -12.85 -7.00 18.10
CA SER A 300 -13.74 -7.53 17.07
C SER A 300 -14.70 -6.47 16.54
N GLY A 301 -14.85 -6.41 15.22
CA GLY A 301 -15.76 -5.48 14.54
C GLY A 301 -15.50 -4.02 14.92
N ALA A 302 -16.43 -3.41 15.64
CA ALA A 302 -16.35 -2.02 16.09
C ALA A 302 -15.87 -1.85 17.54
N LYS A 303 -15.33 -2.91 18.16
CA LYS A 303 -14.95 -2.93 19.57
C LYS A 303 -13.47 -3.28 19.74
N ILE A 304 -12.76 -2.50 20.54
CA ILE A 304 -11.38 -2.77 20.99
C ILE A 304 -11.28 -2.41 22.48
N THR A 305 -11.05 -3.41 23.33
CA THR A 305 -11.03 -3.29 24.81
C THR A 305 -9.62 -3.25 25.38
N LYS A 306 -8.59 -3.42 24.56
CA LYS A 306 -7.19 -3.41 25.00
C LYS A 306 -6.32 -2.54 24.11
N ALA A 307 -5.43 -1.78 24.74
CA ALA A 307 -4.45 -0.99 24.01
C ALA A 307 -3.47 -1.91 23.27
N GLY A 308 -3.09 -1.50 22.06
CA GLY A 308 -2.25 -2.30 21.18
C GLY A 308 -2.27 -1.78 19.75
N THR A 309 -1.44 -2.41 18.91
CA THR A 309 -1.51 -2.21 17.46
C THR A 309 -2.08 -3.47 16.83
N TYR A 310 -3.11 -3.28 16.02
CA TYR A 310 -3.82 -4.34 15.36
C TYR A 310 -3.84 -4.09 13.85
N THR A 311 -4.02 -5.15 13.08
CA THR A 311 -4.39 -5.06 11.67
C THR A 311 -5.71 -5.75 11.41
N ARG A 312 -6.46 -5.25 10.43
CA ARG A 312 -7.68 -5.88 9.92
C ARG A 312 -7.75 -5.72 8.40
N GLN A 313 -8.73 -6.35 7.77
CA GLN A 313 -8.95 -6.21 6.33
C GLN A 313 -9.97 -5.10 6.02
N VAL A 314 -9.65 -4.28 5.04
CA VAL A 314 -10.60 -3.44 4.31
C VAL A 314 -10.99 -4.18 3.05
N ILE A 315 -12.29 -4.31 2.81
CA ILE A 315 -12.87 -5.12 1.75
C ILE A 315 -13.62 -4.19 0.80
N PHE A 316 -13.12 -4.04 -0.42
CA PHE A 316 -13.81 -3.34 -1.49
C PHE A 316 -14.60 -4.34 -2.32
N ASN A 317 -15.89 -4.09 -2.51
CA ASN A 317 -16.67 -4.73 -3.55
C ASN A 317 -16.35 -4.04 -4.87
N VAL A 318 -15.99 -4.78 -5.90
CA VAL A 318 -15.56 -4.22 -7.19
C VAL A 318 -16.47 -4.70 -8.33
N THR A 319 -16.50 -3.95 -9.43
CA THR A 319 -17.31 -4.30 -10.60
C THR A 319 -16.64 -5.43 -11.41
N ASP A 320 -17.42 -6.12 -12.25
CA ASP A 320 -16.89 -7.15 -13.17
C ASP A 320 -15.82 -6.57 -14.12
N ASP A 321 -16.05 -5.36 -14.62
CA ASP A 321 -15.10 -4.64 -15.46
C ASP A 321 -13.80 -4.34 -14.72
N ALA A 322 -13.87 -3.99 -13.43
CA ALA A 322 -12.68 -3.75 -12.62
C ALA A 322 -11.83 -5.02 -12.50
N ILE A 323 -12.47 -6.18 -12.27
CA ILE A 323 -11.81 -7.49 -12.17
C ILE A 323 -11.19 -7.91 -13.50
N LYS A 324 -11.91 -7.72 -14.61
CA LYS A 324 -11.43 -8.09 -15.95
C LYS A 324 -10.22 -7.26 -16.35
N ASN A 325 -10.23 -5.96 -16.04
CA ASN A 325 -9.29 -5.01 -16.64
C ASN A 325 -8.11 -4.61 -15.73
N ASN A 326 -8.13 -4.86 -14.42
CA ASN A 326 -7.08 -4.32 -13.54
C ASN A 326 -6.36 -5.40 -12.73
N ASP A 327 -5.06 -5.19 -12.52
CA ASP A 327 -4.23 -5.99 -11.63
C ASP A 327 -4.10 -5.29 -10.27
N PHE A 328 -4.75 -5.85 -9.25
CA PHE A 328 -4.72 -5.36 -7.89
C PHE A 328 -3.48 -5.83 -7.11
N THR A 329 -2.75 -6.82 -7.60
CA THR A 329 -1.61 -7.39 -6.88
C THR A 329 -0.44 -6.40 -6.80
N ALA A 330 -0.28 -5.55 -7.81
CA ALA A 330 0.72 -4.49 -7.88
C ALA A 330 0.62 -3.47 -6.72
N ILE A 331 -0.58 -3.30 -6.17
CA ILE A 331 -0.86 -2.38 -5.04
C ILE A 331 -1.09 -3.12 -3.71
N GLY A 332 -0.73 -4.41 -3.65
CA GLY A 332 -0.89 -5.25 -2.45
C GLY A 332 -2.32 -5.70 -2.17
N GLY A 333 -3.24 -5.53 -3.14
CA GLY A 333 -4.62 -5.98 -3.04
C GLY A 333 -4.74 -7.48 -3.32
N LYS A 334 -5.53 -8.19 -2.52
CA LYS A 334 -5.88 -9.59 -2.76
C LYS A 334 -7.28 -9.66 -3.37
N LEU A 335 -7.35 -10.06 -4.64
CA LEU A 335 -8.60 -10.27 -5.38
C LEU A 335 -9.22 -11.63 -5.05
N ASP A 336 -10.52 -11.63 -4.77
CA ASP A 336 -11.39 -12.79 -4.77
C ASP A 336 -12.44 -12.63 -5.89
N PRO A 337 -12.29 -13.36 -7.02
CA PRO A 337 -13.19 -13.23 -8.16
C PRO A 337 -14.57 -13.85 -7.91
N GLU A 338 -14.71 -14.79 -6.96
CA GLU A 338 -16.00 -15.42 -6.67
C GLU A 338 -16.92 -14.46 -5.91
N THR A 339 -16.36 -13.78 -4.92
CA THR A 339 -17.09 -12.79 -4.12
C THR A 339 -17.06 -11.39 -4.74
N LYS A 340 -16.27 -11.18 -5.79
CA LYS A 340 -16.02 -9.90 -6.45
C LYS A 340 -15.48 -8.85 -5.48
N THR A 341 -14.51 -9.25 -4.66
CA THR A 341 -13.90 -8.36 -3.65
C THR A 341 -12.40 -8.22 -3.81
N VAL A 342 -11.87 -7.08 -3.39
CA VAL A 342 -10.44 -6.85 -3.25
C VAL A 342 -10.16 -6.42 -1.82
N THR A 343 -9.28 -7.14 -1.13
CA THR A 343 -8.96 -6.88 0.28
C THR A 343 -7.58 -6.27 0.46
N PHE A 344 -7.47 -5.31 1.39
CA PHE A 344 -6.23 -4.65 1.80
C PHE A 344 -6.07 -4.69 3.31
N THR A 345 -4.84 -4.65 3.80
CA THR A 345 -4.54 -4.57 5.22
C THR A 345 -4.61 -3.12 5.70
N GLN A 346 -5.30 -2.88 6.82
CA GLN A 346 -5.35 -1.62 7.53
C GLN A 346 -4.74 -1.76 8.92
N THR A 347 -3.96 -0.76 9.35
CA THR A 347 -3.47 -0.66 10.73
C THR A 347 -4.43 0.16 11.60
N VAL A 348 -4.69 -0.35 12.81
CA VAL A 348 -5.46 0.31 13.86
C VAL A 348 -4.61 0.34 15.13
N VAL A 349 -4.29 1.54 15.61
CA VAL A 349 -3.57 1.76 16.86
C VAL A 349 -4.58 2.16 17.93
N ALA A 350 -4.78 1.29 18.92
CA ALA A 350 -5.63 1.57 20.07
C ALA A 350 -4.78 2.01 21.25
N SER A 351 -5.07 3.20 21.79
CA SER A 351 -4.38 3.77 22.94
C SER A 351 -5.30 3.85 24.15
N ALA A 352 -4.73 3.71 25.35
CA ALA A 352 -5.46 3.94 26.59
C ALA A 352 -5.86 5.42 26.72
N ASN A 353 -6.90 5.65 27.50
CA ASN A 353 -7.36 6.97 27.92
C ASN A 353 -6.59 7.41 29.17
N PRO A 354 -6.23 8.68 29.33
CA PRO A 354 -5.64 9.13 30.58
C PRO A 354 -6.68 9.05 31.72
N ALA A 355 -6.28 8.56 32.88
CA ALA A 355 -7.04 8.68 34.13
C ALA A 355 -6.47 9.81 34.99
N ALA A 356 -7.36 10.59 35.59
CA ALA A 356 -7.00 11.57 36.62
C ALA A 356 -7.24 10.94 38.00
N SER A 357 -6.17 10.75 38.77
CA SER A 357 -6.23 10.19 40.11
C SER A 357 -5.92 11.25 41.16
N VAL A 358 -6.72 11.25 42.24
CA VAL A 358 -6.50 12.05 43.44
C VAL A 358 -6.48 11.07 44.61
N VAL A 359 -5.34 11.02 45.31
CA VAL A 359 -5.18 10.25 46.55
C VAL A 359 -4.62 11.20 47.60
N THR A 360 -5.46 11.59 48.56
CA THR A 360 -5.10 12.61 49.56
C THR A 360 -4.19 12.01 50.63
N ASN A 361 -3.09 12.71 50.93
CA ASN A 361 -2.18 12.38 52.03
C ASN A 361 -2.74 12.90 53.36
N PRO A 362 -3.06 12.03 54.33
CA PRO A 362 -3.59 12.48 55.62
C PRO A 362 -2.50 13.03 56.54
N SER A 363 -2.88 13.99 57.38
CA SER A 363 -2.05 14.53 58.46
C SER A 363 -2.78 14.43 59.80
N VAL A 364 -2.16 13.77 60.78
CA VAL A 364 -2.78 13.46 62.08
C VAL A 364 -1.83 13.79 63.24
N SER A 365 -2.33 13.79 64.47
CA SER A 365 -1.50 14.05 65.67
C SER A 365 -0.87 12.77 66.21
N SER A 366 0.28 12.88 66.86
CA SER A 366 0.94 11.76 67.52
C SER A 366 0.05 11.20 68.62
N GLY A 367 0.03 9.88 68.70
CA GLY A 367 -0.96 9.15 69.49
C GLY A 367 -2.17 8.71 68.67
N THR A 368 -2.35 9.18 67.43
CA THR A 368 -3.39 8.66 66.52
C THR A 368 -3.17 7.17 66.33
N ASN A 369 -4.23 6.40 66.54
CA ASN A 369 -4.17 4.95 66.36
C ASN A 369 -4.05 4.61 64.87
N ALA A 370 -3.18 3.65 64.53
CA ALA A 370 -2.96 3.16 63.17
C ALA A 370 -4.26 2.66 62.50
N ASP A 371 -5.26 2.25 63.29
CA ASP A 371 -6.55 1.80 62.79
C ASP A 371 -7.63 2.89 62.70
N SER A 372 -7.29 4.15 62.99
CA SER A 372 -8.23 5.27 63.00
C SER A 372 -8.97 5.43 61.66
N GLU A 373 -10.28 5.67 61.73
CA GLU A 373 -11.14 5.99 60.57
C GLU A 373 -10.63 7.22 59.80
N THR A 374 -9.94 8.15 60.47
CA THR A 374 -9.32 9.31 59.83
C THR A 374 -8.21 8.95 58.85
N LEU A 375 -7.67 7.72 58.92
CA LEU A 375 -6.67 7.17 58.01
C LEU A 375 -7.29 6.23 56.96
N LYS A 376 -8.61 6.09 56.94
CA LYS A 376 -9.36 5.12 56.11
C LYS A 376 -10.55 5.77 55.38
N ASN A 377 -10.55 7.09 55.20
CA ASN A 377 -11.65 7.84 54.59
C ASN A 377 -11.73 7.62 53.06
N PRO A 378 -12.79 6.99 52.53
CA PRO A 378 -12.94 6.76 51.10
C PRO A 378 -13.00 8.04 50.26
N LYS A 379 -13.45 9.16 50.84
CA LYS A 379 -13.55 10.45 50.13
C LYS A 379 -12.21 11.10 49.81
N ASP A 380 -11.12 10.59 50.40
CA ASP A 380 -9.76 11.04 50.11
C ASP A 380 -9.29 10.58 48.73
N VAL A 381 -10.06 9.71 48.07
CA VAL A 381 -9.70 9.03 46.84
C VAL A 381 -10.76 9.29 45.78
N SER A 382 -10.32 9.72 44.60
CA SER A 382 -11.17 9.78 43.41
C SER A 382 -10.35 9.48 42.18
N ILE A 383 -10.88 8.65 41.28
CA ILE A 383 -10.30 8.45 39.95
C ILE A 383 -11.39 8.71 38.92
N THR A 384 -11.10 9.57 37.95
CA THR A 384 -12.00 9.91 36.86
C THR A 384 -11.33 9.75 35.50
N ASP A 385 -12.14 9.58 34.47
CA ASP A 385 -11.69 9.75 33.09
C ASP A 385 -11.43 11.23 32.73
N GLY A 386 -10.96 11.47 31.51
CA GLY A 386 -10.73 12.83 31.00
C GLY A 386 -11.99 13.70 30.86
N ALA A 387 -13.18 13.13 30.98
CA ALA A 387 -14.47 13.85 31.01
C ALA A 387 -14.99 14.07 32.45
N GLY A 388 -14.26 13.61 33.47
CA GLY A 388 -14.64 13.73 34.88
C GLY A 388 -15.61 12.64 35.37
N LYS A 389 -15.90 11.61 34.58
CA LYS A 389 -16.72 10.47 35.01
C LYS A 389 -15.87 9.54 35.89
N SER A 390 -16.44 9.10 37.02
CA SER A 390 -15.80 8.09 37.88
C SER A 390 -15.57 6.78 37.13
N ILE A 391 -14.38 6.20 37.31
CA ILE A 391 -14.01 4.85 36.81
C ILE A 391 -13.77 3.85 37.95
N VAL A 392 -14.26 4.18 39.14
CA VAL A 392 -14.17 3.39 40.36
C VAL A 392 -15.51 2.68 40.61
N SER A 393 -15.48 1.35 40.83
CA SER A 393 -16.68 0.50 40.97
C SER A 393 -17.14 0.27 42.41
N GLY A 394 -16.37 0.72 43.40
CA GLY A 394 -16.68 0.51 44.81
C GLY A 394 -15.79 1.33 45.76
N ASN A 395 -15.94 1.11 47.06
CA ASN A 395 -15.12 1.82 48.04
C ASN A 395 -13.65 1.36 47.96
N PRO A 396 -12.67 2.29 48.01
CA PRO A 396 -11.27 1.93 48.18
C PRO A 396 -11.05 1.18 49.50
N THR A 397 -10.03 0.33 49.49
CA THR A 397 -9.53 -0.37 50.68
C THR A 397 -8.20 0.24 51.09
N PHE A 398 -8.01 0.37 52.40
CA PHE A 398 -6.84 1.01 52.99
C PHE A 398 -6.04 -0.04 53.75
N GLY A 399 -4.78 -0.24 53.34
CA GLY A 399 -3.88 -1.20 53.98
C GLY A 399 -3.42 -0.79 55.38
N GLY A 400 -2.63 -1.66 56.01
CA GLY A 400 -1.91 -1.33 57.24
C GLY A 400 -0.88 -0.20 57.05
N ILE A 401 -0.38 0.32 58.17
CA ILE A 401 0.54 1.46 58.20
C ILE A 401 1.98 0.96 58.25
N PHE A 402 2.85 1.55 57.43
CA PHE A 402 4.24 1.16 57.28
C PHE A 402 5.21 2.31 57.50
N LYS A 403 6.42 1.99 58.00
CA LYS A 403 7.51 2.97 58.15
C LYS A 403 8.22 3.29 56.83
N THR A 404 8.12 2.42 55.82
CA THR A 404 8.76 2.63 54.51
C THR A 404 7.76 2.45 53.35
N PRO A 405 7.99 3.09 52.19
CA PRO A 405 7.16 2.90 51.00
C PRO A 405 7.15 1.44 50.52
N GLU A 406 8.30 0.77 50.53
CA GLU A 406 8.45 -0.61 50.05
C GLU A 406 7.69 -1.60 50.94
N GLY A 407 7.60 -1.30 52.24
CA GLY A 407 6.78 -2.07 53.18
C GLY A 407 5.30 -1.99 52.83
N ALA A 408 4.81 -0.78 52.50
CA ALA A 408 3.44 -0.57 52.07
C ALA A 408 3.14 -1.22 50.70
N GLU A 409 4.05 -1.13 49.74
CA GLU A 409 3.86 -1.68 48.40
C GLU A 409 3.67 -3.20 48.40
N ASN A 410 4.53 -3.91 49.14
CA ASN A 410 4.54 -5.37 49.24
C ASN A 410 3.50 -5.92 50.24
N SER A 411 2.72 -5.05 50.88
CA SER A 411 1.77 -5.45 51.91
C SER A 411 0.54 -6.17 51.38
N THR A 412 0.01 -7.08 52.21
CA THR A 412 -1.40 -7.47 52.14
C THR A 412 -2.24 -6.44 52.90
N PRO A 413 -3.55 -6.29 52.60
CA PRO A 413 -4.37 -5.21 53.17
C PRO A 413 -4.44 -5.15 54.71
N ALA A 414 -4.10 -6.23 55.42
CA ALA A 414 -4.22 -6.33 56.88
C ALA A 414 -2.89 -6.20 57.65
N GLY A 415 -1.73 -6.25 56.99
CA GLY A 415 -0.42 -6.19 57.64
C GLY A 415 0.12 -4.77 57.71
N GLY A 416 0.71 -4.37 58.83
CA GLY A 416 1.46 -3.11 59.00
C GLY A 416 2.57 -3.28 60.04
N ASP A 417 3.72 -2.63 59.84
CA ASP A 417 4.84 -2.65 60.82
C ASP A 417 4.76 -1.51 61.85
N ALA A 418 3.82 -0.58 61.64
CA ALA A 418 3.46 0.48 62.56
C ALA A 418 2.04 0.23 63.09
N THR A 419 1.94 -0.29 64.31
CA THR A 419 0.69 -0.68 64.95
C THR A 419 0.40 0.17 66.20
N GLY A 420 -0.86 0.19 66.63
CA GLY A 420 -1.27 0.95 67.82
C GLY A 420 -1.13 2.45 67.62
N ASN A 421 -0.74 3.18 68.67
CA ASN A 421 -0.63 4.63 68.63
C ASN A 421 0.66 5.05 67.93
N LEU A 422 0.51 5.79 66.83
CA LEU A 422 1.63 6.21 65.98
C LEU A 422 2.45 7.34 66.64
N PRO A 423 3.78 7.17 66.79
CA PRO A 423 4.68 8.28 67.10
C PRO A 423 4.71 9.35 66.00
N ALA A 424 5.28 10.50 66.32
CA ALA A 424 5.55 11.53 65.32
C ALA A 424 6.50 11.00 64.24
N GLY A 425 6.19 11.25 62.97
CA GLY A 425 6.98 10.75 61.84
C GLY A 425 6.19 10.64 60.54
N THR A 426 6.86 10.10 59.53
CA THR A 426 6.29 9.84 58.21
C THR A 426 6.04 8.35 58.07
N TYR A 427 4.84 8.01 57.62
CA TYR A 427 4.40 6.64 57.37
C TYR A 427 3.79 6.50 55.98
N TYR A 428 3.59 5.28 55.53
CA TYR A 428 3.11 4.95 54.20
C TYR A 428 1.96 3.96 54.28
N GLN A 429 1.00 4.12 53.38
CA GLN A 429 -0.18 3.27 53.32
C GLN A 429 -0.51 2.96 51.86
N LYS A 430 -0.77 1.69 51.58
CA LYS A 430 -1.31 1.25 50.30
C LYS A 430 -2.81 1.49 50.26
N VAL A 431 -3.27 2.15 49.21
CA VAL A 431 -4.69 2.39 48.93
C VAL A 431 -5.03 1.60 47.68
N THR A 432 -5.89 0.59 47.78
CA THR A 432 -6.31 -0.27 46.67
C THR A 432 -7.74 0.03 46.27
N ILE A 433 -7.95 0.36 45.00
CA ILE A 433 -9.16 0.98 44.47
C ILE A 433 -9.77 0.01 43.45
N PRO A 434 -11.00 -0.48 43.66
CA PRO A 434 -11.68 -1.32 42.69
C PRO A 434 -12.11 -0.49 41.47
N LEU A 435 -11.83 -0.99 40.28
CA LEU A 435 -12.10 -0.32 39.02
C LEU A 435 -13.41 -0.83 38.39
N GLU A 436 -14.04 0.01 37.58
CA GLU A 436 -15.12 -0.39 36.67
C GLU A 436 -14.62 -1.43 35.65
N ASP A 437 -15.54 -2.21 35.08
CA ASP A 437 -15.21 -3.26 34.11
C ASP A 437 -14.31 -2.74 32.98
N ASN A 438 -13.21 -3.46 32.70
CA ASN A 438 -12.18 -3.16 31.69
C ASN A 438 -11.37 -1.86 31.89
N ALA A 439 -11.57 -1.12 32.98
CA ALA A 439 -10.83 0.13 33.20
C ALA A 439 -9.32 -0.09 33.37
N ASP A 440 -8.89 -1.27 33.83
CA ASP A 440 -7.48 -1.69 33.90
C ASP A 440 -6.75 -1.74 32.54
N ASN A 441 -7.50 -1.85 31.44
CA ASN A 441 -6.97 -1.83 30.07
C ASN A 441 -7.34 -0.56 29.31
N ALA A 442 -8.49 0.04 29.63
CA ALA A 442 -8.99 1.23 28.97
C ALA A 442 -8.29 2.52 29.42
N TYR A 443 -7.69 2.52 30.61
CA TYR A 443 -7.07 3.71 31.19
C TYR A 443 -5.59 3.54 31.53
N ASP A 444 -4.85 4.63 31.38
CA ASP A 444 -3.50 4.82 31.86
C ASP A 444 -3.56 5.59 33.19
N PHE A 445 -3.06 4.97 34.26
CA PHE A 445 -3.09 5.50 35.63
C PHE A 445 -1.78 6.17 36.04
N GLY A 446 -0.81 6.30 35.13
CA GLY A 446 0.49 6.89 35.39
C GLY A 446 1.48 5.93 36.06
N THR A 447 2.71 6.41 36.28
CA THR A 447 3.85 5.58 36.73
C THR A 447 3.79 5.17 38.20
N ASP A 448 3.10 5.94 39.03
CA ASP A 448 3.05 5.72 40.48
C ASP A 448 1.93 4.73 40.86
N ALA A 449 1.15 4.29 39.88
CA ALA A 449 0.04 3.38 40.04
C ALA A 449 0.47 1.92 39.83
N GLN A 450 -0.06 1.03 40.67
CA GLN A 450 0.11 -0.42 40.54
C GLN A 450 -1.22 -1.04 40.12
N VAL A 451 -1.33 -1.46 38.85
CA VAL A 451 -2.56 -2.03 38.28
C VAL A 451 -2.55 -3.55 38.40
N ASP A 452 -3.55 -4.10 39.08
CA ASP A 452 -3.82 -5.53 39.15
C ASP A 452 -4.99 -5.88 38.21
N LYS A 453 -4.63 -6.42 37.05
CA LYS A 453 -5.58 -6.83 36.00
C LYS A 453 -6.41 -8.06 36.36
N THR A 454 -5.95 -8.89 37.29
CA THR A 454 -6.67 -10.09 37.69
C THR A 454 -7.87 -9.73 38.56
N ASN A 455 -7.67 -8.75 39.45
CA ASN A 455 -8.69 -8.29 40.39
C ASN A 455 -9.38 -6.99 39.94
N ASN A 456 -9.02 -6.45 38.77
CA ASN A 456 -9.49 -5.18 38.24
C ASN A 456 -9.38 -4.04 39.27
N THR A 457 -8.17 -3.86 39.82
CA THR A 457 -7.90 -2.82 40.83
C THR A 457 -6.66 -2.02 40.45
N VAL A 458 -6.58 -0.80 40.98
CA VAL A 458 -5.36 0.01 40.94
C VAL A 458 -4.98 0.39 42.37
N SER A 459 -3.69 0.38 42.67
CA SER A 459 -3.17 0.75 43.99
C SER A 459 -2.20 1.92 43.91
N TYR A 460 -2.22 2.77 44.94
CA TYR A 460 -1.27 3.86 45.15
C TYR A 460 -0.67 3.76 46.54
N ILE A 461 0.57 4.24 46.69
CA ILE A 461 1.20 4.43 48.00
C ILE A 461 1.08 5.89 48.37
N ARG A 462 0.35 6.17 49.45
CA ARG A 462 0.20 7.53 49.99
C ARG A 462 1.03 7.74 51.24
N THR A 463 1.41 8.98 51.48
CA THR A 463 2.17 9.39 52.66
C THR A 463 1.22 9.82 53.77
N ILE A 464 1.53 9.43 55.00
CA ILE A 464 0.83 9.84 56.23
C ILE A 464 1.82 10.63 57.07
N THR A 465 1.45 11.85 57.45
CA THR A 465 2.25 12.69 58.34
C THR A 465 1.66 12.67 59.75
N VAL A 466 2.44 12.20 60.73
CA VAL A 466 2.06 12.22 62.14
C VAL A 466 2.83 13.34 62.83
N ASN A 467 2.11 14.38 63.24
CA ASN A 467 2.66 15.56 63.90
C ASN A 467 2.93 15.28 65.38
N PRO A 468 3.97 15.84 66.00
CA PRO A 468 4.28 15.63 67.42
C PRO A 468 3.12 16.00 68.36
N SER A 469 2.95 15.21 69.43
CA SER A 469 1.92 15.44 70.45
C SER A 469 2.38 16.59 71.33
N THR A 470 1.60 17.66 71.38
CA THR A 470 1.94 18.84 72.17
C THR A 470 1.29 18.72 73.54
N GLY A 471 2.01 18.09 74.47
CA GLY A 471 1.57 17.90 75.86
C GLY A 471 2.21 18.88 76.85
N GLY A 472 1.60 20.06 77.00
CA GLY A 472 1.40 20.83 78.24
C GLY A 472 2.58 21.46 79.01
N GLY A 473 2.62 22.80 79.06
CA GLY A 473 3.01 23.55 80.27
C GLY A 473 3.75 24.89 80.09
N GLY A 474 3.08 25.95 79.63
CA GLY A 474 3.68 27.30 79.63
C GLY A 474 2.73 28.39 79.13
N SER A 475 2.29 29.29 80.01
CA SER A 475 1.51 30.47 79.62
C SER A 475 2.43 31.54 79.05
N SER A 476 2.52 31.63 77.73
CA SER A 476 2.84 32.86 76.99
C SER A 476 2.58 32.61 75.50
N ASN A 477 1.60 33.30 74.90
CA ASN A 477 1.28 33.34 73.46
C ASN A 477 2.22 32.50 72.55
N GLU A 478 1.91 31.21 72.38
CA GLU A 478 2.75 30.22 71.67
C GLU A 478 2.38 30.03 70.18
N ASP A 479 1.46 30.83 69.63
CA ASP A 479 1.06 30.73 68.21
C ASP A 479 2.13 31.22 67.22
N ASP A 480 3.23 31.81 67.75
CA ASP A 480 4.32 32.41 66.98
C ASP A 480 5.66 31.65 67.10
N GLU A 481 5.68 30.42 67.64
CA GLU A 481 6.90 29.61 67.59
C GLU A 481 7.10 29.04 66.17
N TRP A 482 7.90 29.77 65.39
CA TRP A 482 8.23 29.45 64.01
C TRP A 482 9.44 28.52 63.91
N THR A 483 9.29 27.40 63.21
CA THR A 483 10.41 26.54 62.79
C THR A 483 10.84 26.90 61.37
N TYR A 484 12.16 27.02 61.14
CA TYR A 484 12.74 27.50 59.88
C TYR A 484 13.41 26.38 59.10
N TYR A 485 13.18 26.34 57.79
CA TYR A 485 13.71 25.33 56.88
C TYR A 485 14.47 26.02 55.75
N LYS A 486 15.61 25.44 55.35
CA LYS A 486 16.29 25.84 54.10
C LYS A 486 15.58 25.19 52.92
N ASN A 487 15.12 25.98 51.99
CA ASN A 487 14.46 25.50 50.78
C ASN A 487 14.65 26.51 49.64
N PRO A 488 15.77 26.41 48.89
CA PRO A 488 16.03 27.31 47.78
C PRO A 488 15.06 27.03 46.62
N GLY A 489 14.36 28.05 46.15
CA GLY A 489 13.43 27.92 45.03
C GLY A 489 12.83 29.26 44.64
N VAL A 490 11.92 29.24 43.66
CA VAL A 490 11.21 30.44 43.19
C VAL A 490 9.82 30.46 43.80
N VAL A 491 9.44 31.59 44.37
CA VAL A 491 8.08 31.84 44.90
C VAL A 491 7.42 32.90 44.03
N THR A 492 6.18 32.67 43.62
CA THR A 492 5.39 33.59 42.78
C THR A 492 4.06 33.89 43.44
N THR A 493 3.71 35.16 43.64
CA THR A 493 2.38 35.55 44.12
C THR A 493 1.28 35.20 43.12
N LYS A 494 0.13 34.76 43.63
CA LYS A 494 -1.05 34.46 42.81
C LYS A 494 -1.60 35.71 42.14
N THR A 495 -2.57 35.51 41.25
CA THR A 495 -3.23 36.58 40.50
C THR A 495 -4.61 36.96 41.06
N ASP A 496 -5.04 36.30 42.14
CA ASP A 496 -6.39 36.41 42.72
C ASP A 496 -6.61 37.66 43.58
N GLN A 497 -5.56 38.38 43.96
CA GLN A 497 -5.63 39.66 44.69
C GLN A 497 -4.64 40.65 44.08
N ASN A 498 -4.93 41.95 44.12
CA ASN A 498 -3.99 42.94 43.56
C ASN A 498 -2.74 43.13 44.44
N TYR A 499 -2.85 42.86 45.76
CA TYR A 499 -1.78 43.04 46.73
C TYR A 499 -1.83 41.95 47.81
N TYR A 500 -0.65 41.50 48.27
CA TYR A 500 -0.48 40.54 49.35
C TYR A 500 0.36 41.15 50.48
N TYR A 501 -0.15 41.03 51.70
CA TYR A 501 0.56 41.50 52.88
C TYR A 501 1.67 40.52 53.28
N MET A 502 2.74 41.09 53.83
CA MET A 502 3.84 40.34 54.44
C MET A 502 3.75 40.46 55.96
N ASN A 503 4.40 39.53 56.65
CA ASN A 503 4.48 39.48 58.09
C ASN A 503 5.94 39.58 58.55
N HIS A 504 6.16 40.27 59.66
CA HIS A 504 7.44 40.34 60.36
C HIS A 504 7.83 39.00 60.98
N LYS A 505 9.04 38.92 61.53
CA LYS A 505 9.52 37.72 62.23
C LYS A 505 8.61 37.30 63.40
N ASP A 506 8.01 38.26 64.10
CA ASP A 506 7.01 38.06 65.15
C ASP A 506 5.58 37.85 64.62
N ASN A 507 5.44 37.68 63.31
CA ASN A 507 4.17 37.46 62.59
C ASN A 507 3.20 38.66 62.61
N SER A 508 3.63 39.84 63.04
CA SER A 508 2.87 41.08 62.86
C SER A 508 2.89 41.53 61.39
N THR A 509 1.80 42.09 60.88
CA THR A 509 1.74 42.54 59.48
C THR A 509 2.69 43.73 59.24
N VAL A 510 3.46 43.67 58.15
CA VAL A 510 4.34 44.76 57.72
C VAL A 510 3.49 45.93 57.23
N ALA A 511 3.58 47.08 57.90
CA ALA A 511 2.87 48.29 57.50
C ALA A 511 3.57 49.00 56.33
N ASN A 512 2.79 49.60 55.43
CA ASN A 512 3.25 50.39 54.27
C ASN A 512 4.05 49.63 53.19
N ARG A 513 4.02 48.30 53.19
CA ARG A 513 4.69 47.47 52.17
C ARG A 513 3.87 46.23 51.85
N THR A 514 3.68 45.95 50.57
CA THR A 514 2.94 44.78 50.06
C THR A 514 3.63 44.22 48.83
N LEU A 515 3.38 42.94 48.53
CA LEU A 515 3.71 42.35 47.23
C LEU A 515 2.56 42.57 46.27
N VAL A 516 2.84 42.89 45.00
CA VAL A 516 1.81 42.90 43.96
C VAL A 516 1.64 41.49 43.41
N LYS A 517 0.48 41.19 42.82
CA LYS A 517 0.27 39.91 42.11
C LYS A 517 1.33 39.65 41.04
N ASP A 518 1.54 38.36 40.76
CA ASP A 518 2.45 37.87 39.72
C ASP A 518 3.90 38.37 39.89
N SER A 519 4.28 38.66 41.14
CA SER A 519 5.66 38.98 41.50
C SER A 519 6.36 37.75 42.01
N SER A 520 7.60 37.55 41.55
CA SER A 520 8.40 36.38 41.88
C SER A 520 9.73 36.73 42.52
N TRP A 521 10.23 35.86 43.39
CA TRP A 521 11.55 36.01 43.98
C TRP A 521 12.16 34.67 44.34
N ILE A 522 13.49 34.65 44.45
CA ILE A 522 14.21 33.52 44.99
C ILE A 522 14.06 33.56 46.51
N THR A 523 13.47 32.52 47.07
CA THR A 523 13.53 32.26 48.50
C THR A 523 14.62 31.24 48.78
N ASP A 524 15.25 31.36 49.93
CA ASP A 524 16.16 30.35 50.49
C ASP A 524 15.57 29.65 51.72
N GLN A 525 14.43 30.14 52.24
CA GLN A 525 13.80 29.62 53.45
C GLN A 525 12.28 29.64 53.39
N TYR A 526 11.67 28.70 54.11
CA TYR A 526 10.29 28.82 54.57
C TYR A 526 10.23 28.56 56.07
N ARG A 527 9.16 29.03 56.70
CA ARG A 527 8.85 28.76 58.10
C ARG A 527 7.46 28.18 58.26
N THR A 528 7.28 27.38 59.29
CA THR A 528 5.97 26.89 59.72
C THR A 528 5.78 27.12 61.20
N ASN A 529 4.56 27.46 61.61
CA ASN A 529 4.20 27.47 63.03
C ASN A 529 3.42 26.21 63.40
N ARG A 530 3.12 26.06 64.69
CA ARG A 530 2.36 24.92 65.24
C ARG A 530 0.95 24.78 64.66
N ALA A 531 0.37 25.86 64.14
CA ALA A 531 -0.93 25.85 63.47
C ALA A 531 -0.86 25.37 62.01
N GLY A 532 0.32 24.98 61.52
CA GLY A 532 0.53 24.51 60.14
C GLY A 532 0.51 25.64 59.11
N VAL A 533 0.51 26.91 59.55
CA VAL A 533 0.68 28.05 58.65
C VAL A 533 2.09 28.00 58.10
N LYS A 534 2.21 27.91 56.78
CA LYS A 534 3.49 27.97 56.08
C LYS A 534 3.68 29.35 55.50
N GLN A 535 4.87 29.92 55.67
CA GLN A 535 5.24 31.19 55.07
C GLN A 535 6.60 31.09 54.38
N TYR A 536 6.75 31.73 53.23
CA TYR A 536 8.00 31.82 52.49
C TYR A 536 8.72 33.13 52.78
N ARG A 537 10.04 33.09 52.89
CA ARG A 537 10.85 34.28 53.15
C ARG A 537 10.88 35.18 51.93
N VAL A 538 10.67 36.47 52.16
CA VAL A 538 10.78 37.54 51.14
C VAL A 538 12.07 38.34 51.38
N ALA A 539 12.35 38.68 52.65
CA ALA A 539 13.57 39.35 53.11
C ALA A 539 13.93 38.89 54.53
N THR A 540 15.02 39.41 55.10
CA THR A 540 15.57 38.97 56.42
C THR A 540 14.50 38.84 57.51
N ASP A 541 13.55 39.77 57.57
CA ASP A 541 12.46 39.78 58.56
C ASP A 541 11.06 39.89 57.91
N GLU A 542 10.89 39.44 56.66
CA GLU A 542 9.61 39.56 55.95
C GLU A 542 9.20 38.21 55.33
N TRP A 543 7.95 37.82 55.57
CA TRP A 543 7.41 36.51 55.22
C TRP A 543 6.02 36.61 54.61
N VAL A 544 5.70 35.76 53.64
CA VAL A 544 4.37 35.72 53.00
C VAL A 544 3.74 34.34 53.12
N ASP A 545 2.43 34.29 53.38
CA ASP A 545 1.65 33.06 53.53
C ASP A 545 1.64 32.22 52.25
N SER A 546 1.87 30.92 52.38
CA SER A 546 1.93 29.98 51.25
C SER A 546 0.63 29.92 50.45
N ARG A 547 -0.52 30.26 51.06
CA ARG A 547 -1.80 30.29 50.36
C ARG A 547 -1.86 31.36 49.27
N TYR A 548 -1.01 32.38 49.35
CA TYR A 548 -0.96 33.50 48.42
C TYR A 548 0.06 33.33 47.30
N VAL A 549 0.80 32.21 47.28
CA VAL A 549 1.93 32.02 46.37
C VAL A 549 1.97 30.61 45.77
N TYR A 550 2.65 30.46 44.63
CA TYR A 550 3.16 29.21 44.08
C TYR A 550 4.64 29.06 44.46
N PHE A 551 5.14 27.83 44.60
CA PHE A 551 6.55 27.56 44.86
C PHE A 551 7.06 26.51 43.88
N LEU A 552 8.18 26.81 43.23
CA LEU A 552 8.93 25.91 42.34
C LEU A 552 10.25 25.55 43.01
N ASP A 553 10.47 24.25 43.22
CA ASP A 553 11.70 23.72 43.83
C ASP A 553 12.85 23.78 42.80
N LYS A 554 14.02 24.26 43.23
CA LYS A 554 15.24 24.31 42.41
C LYS A 554 15.81 22.94 42.09
N SER A 555 15.36 21.86 42.74
CA SER A 555 15.88 20.50 42.53
C SER A 555 15.40 19.83 41.23
N THR A 556 14.43 20.39 40.52
CA THR A 556 13.92 19.81 39.27
C THR A 556 13.65 20.93 38.28
N ASP A 557 14.70 21.44 37.63
CA ASP A 557 14.61 21.89 36.25
C ASP A 557 16.00 21.92 35.61
N ASN A 558 16.14 21.11 34.56
CA ASN A 558 17.31 20.97 33.70
C ASN A 558 16.87 21.27 32.26
N ASN A 559 16.11 22.35 32.06
CA ASN A 559 15.73 22.82 30.73
C ASN A 559 15.68 24.36 30.70
N ASN A 560 16.79 24.89 30.20
CA ASN A 560 17.01 26.26 29.77
C ASN A 560 16.06 26.68 28.64
N THR A 561 15.41 27.85 28.76
CA THR A 561 15.14 28.75 27.63
C THR A 561 15.28 30.21 28.07
N ASP A 562 16.29 30.88 27.51
CA ASP A 562 16.69 32.28 27.67
C ASP A 562 15.57 33.34 27.45
N ASP A 563 15.62 34.42 28.25
CA ASP A 563 15.35 35.83 27.88
C ASP A 563 15.41 36.70 29.15
N ASP A 564 16.54 37.24 29.62
CA ASP A 564 16.84 38.68 29.47
C ASP A 564 18.36 39.06 29.52
N GLU A 565 18.78 39.99 28.65
CA GLU A 565 20.15 40.52 28.50
C GLU A 565 20.63 41.45 29.65
N TRP A 566 20.70 40.97 30.89
CA TRP A 566 21.32 41.71 32.00
C TRP A 566 22.56 41.00 32.56
N THR A 567 23.64 41.76 32.77
CA THR A 567 24.86 41.27 33.41
C THR A 567 24.87 41.67 34.88
N TYR A 568 24.90 40.70 35.79
CA TYR A 568 24.80 40.91 37.23
C TYR A 568 26.16 40.83 37.93
N PHE A 569 26.41 41.74 38.89
CA PHE A 569 27.63 41.77 39.70
C PHE A 569 27.31 41.62 41.19
N LYS A 570 28.15 40.92 41.95
CA LYS A 570 28.14 41.01 43.42
C LYS A 570 28.64 42.40 43.83
N ALA A 571 27.74 43.25 44.31
CA ALA A 571 28.06 44.57 44.86
C ALA A 571 27.68 44.63 46.35
N PRO A 572 28.55 44.17 47.27
CA PRO A 572 28.28 44.30 48.70
C PRO A 572 28.29 45.78 49.12
N GLY A 573 27.17 46.28 49.62
CA GLY A 573 26.99 47.67 50.06
C GLY A 573 25.55 47.96 50.53
N ILE A 574 25.30 49.19 51.01
CA ILE A 574 23.95 49.69 51.35
C ILE A 574 23.45 50.56 50.20
N VAL A 575 22.33 50.19 49.61
CA VAL A 575 21.63 51.01 48.60
C VAL A 575 20.50 51.76 49.29
N THR A 576 20.44 53.08 49.09
CA THR A 576 19.39 53.96 49.62
C THR A 576 18.56 54.53 48.49
N THR A 577 17.28 54.77 48.76
CA THR A 577 16.32 55.28 47.78
C THR A 577 16.47 56.79 47.59
N LYS A 578 16.10 57.29 46.41
CA LYS A 578 15.99 58.75 46.17
C LYS A 578 14.72 59.28 46.86
N THR A 579 14.81 60.46 47.46
CA THR A 579 13.77 61.05 48.32
C THR A 579 12.62 61.74 47.58
N ASP A 580 12.61 61.68 46.24
CA ASP A 580 11.70 62.42 45.36
C ASP A 580 10.45 61.64 44.92
N HIS A 581 10.26 60.40 45.41
CA HIS A 581 9.12 59.56 45.04
C HIS A 581 8.39 59.02 46.30
N GLY A 582 7.07 59.20 46.35
CA GLY A 582 6.25 58.82 47.52
C GLY A 582 5.98 57.31 47.68
N TYR A 583 6.15 56.53 46.60
CA TYR A 583 6.04 55.07 46.59
C TYR A 583 7.02 54.48 45.58
N LEU A 584 7.63 53.34 45.92
CA LEU A 584 8.50 52.57 45.02
C LEU A 584 7.92 51.17 44.85
N TYR A 585 7.91 50.68 43.61
CA TYR A 585 7.46 49.33 43.27
C TYR A 585 8.68 48.47 42.95
N ALA A 586 8.89 47.38 43.68
CA ALA A 586 9.88 46.38 43.35
C ALA A 586 9.22 45.33 42.44
N LYS A 587 9.66 45.26 41.19
CA LYS A 587 9.30 44.18 40.25
C LYS A 587 10.52 43.29 40.11
N CYS A 588 10.35 42.01 40.37
CA CYS A 588 11.34 40.99 40.11
C CYS A 588 10.69 40.00 39.14
N ASP A 589 11.18 39.96 37.90
CA ASP A 589 10.63 39.15 36.82
C ASP A 589 11.06 37.67 36.96
N ASN A 590 10.24 36.76 36.40
CA ASN A 590 10.36 35.31 36.50
C ASN A 590 11.63 34.78 35.81
N TRP A 591 12.28 33.82 36.46
CA TRP A 591 13.42 33.05 35.95
C TRP A 591 12.86 31.69 35.52
N TYR A 592 13.09 31.25 34.28
CA TYR A 592 12.88 29.86 33.86
C TYR A 592 14.20 29.08 34.00
#